data_AF-A0A7Y2U6P8-F1
#
_entry.id   AF-A0A7Y2U6P8-F1
#
_cell.length_a   1.000
_cell.length_b   1.000
_cell.length_c   1.000
_cell.angle_alpha   90.00
_cell.angle_beta   90.00
_cell.angle_gamma   90.00
#
_symmetry.space_group_name_H-M   'P 1'
#
loop_
_entity.id
_entity.type
_entity.pdbx_description
1 polymer ?
#
loop_
_entity_poly.entity_id
_entity_poly.type
_entity_poly.pdbx_seq_one_letter_code
_entity_poly.pdbx_strand_id
1 'polypeptide(L)'
;MAAMPATAGELHLVCSPTNDLHQVLVANKVKFEIHDKAGAAVAAATHGSAVMILADGYPAKPTQAAPAVFEQARKKRLRLFIEFPSALPGLKIGKPRRTRLERAVVASDFFG
;
A
#
# COMPACT_ATOMS: atom_id res chain seq x y z
N MET A 1 -17.68 -0.94 -19.95
CA MET A 1 -17.64 -1.16 -18.49
C MET A 1 -17.41 0.19 -17.84
N ALA A 2 -18.44 0.80 -17.26
CA ALA A 2 -18.33 2.15 -16.69
C ALA A 2 -17.57 2.07 -15.35
N ALA A 3 -16.57 2.95 -15.16
CA ALA A 3 -15.93 3.13 -13.87
C ALA A 3 -16.98 3.68 -12.90
N MET A 4 -17.32 2.91 -11.85
CA MET A 4 -18.16 3.42 -10.78
C MET A 4 -17.42 4.56 -10.08
N PRO A 5 -18.11 5.66 -9.72
CA PRO A 5 -17.49 6.74 -8.96
C PRO A 5 -16.90 6.18 -7.66
N ALA A 6 -15.70 6.64 -7.30
CA ALA A 6 -15.12 6.28 -6.02
C ALA A 6 -15.96 6.91 -4.91
N THR A 7 -16.89 6.13 -4.36
CA THR A 7 -17.44 6.41 -3.03
C THR A 7 -16.27 6.54 -2.06
N ALA A 8 -16.40 7.35 -1.01
CA ALA A 8 -15.44 7.43 0.08
C ALA A 8 -15.33 6.06 0.75
N GLY A 9 -14.52 5.18 0.16
CA GLY A 9 -14.35 3.81 0.57
C GLY A 9 -13.48 3.75 1.80
N GLU A 10 -13.83 2.84 2.70
CA GLU A 10 -12.99 2.43 3.83
C GLU A 10 -11.57 2.12 3.36
N LEU A 11 -10.57 2.63 4.10
CA LEU A 11 -9.15 2.48 3.81
C LEU A 11 -8.45 1.83 5.00
N HIS A 12 -7.76 0.72 4.76
CA HIS A 12 -6.89 0.08 5.76
C HIS A 12 -5.43 0.18 5.33
N LEU A 13 -4.56 0.47 6.27
CA LEU A 13 -3.12 0.58 6.08
C LEU A 13 -2.38 -0.45 6.92
N VAL A 14 -1.31 -1.00 6.35
CA VAL A 14 -0.30 -1.77 7.06
C VAL A 14 1.04 -1.08 6.81
N CYS A 15 1.53 -0.35 7.81
CA CYS A 15 2.75 0.45 7.74
C CYS A 15 3.18 0.93 9.13
N SER A 16 4.44 1.32 9.26
CA SER A 16 4.96 2.06 10.40
C SER A 16 4.25 3.42 10.57
N PRO A 17 4.06 3.91 11.82
CA PRO A 17 3.59 5.28 12.07
C PRO A 17 4.49 6.36 11.47
N THR A 18 5.77 6.05 11.25
CA THR A 18 6.74 6.95 10.63
C THR A 18 6.67 6.96 9.10
N ASN A 19 5.83 6.14 8.48
CA ASN A 19 5.64 6.14 7.03
C ASN A 19 5.07 7.49 6.55
N ASP A 20 5.66 8.06 5.49
CA ASP A 20 5.30 9.39 4.99
C ASP A 20 3.82 9.47 4.58
N LEU A 21 3.30 8.44 3.92
CA LEU A 21 1.89 8.41 3.52
C LEU A 21 0.97 8.37 4.74
N HIS A 22 1.31 7.59 5.78
CA HIS A 22 0.56 7.61 7.04
C HIS A 22 0.53 9.02 7.64
N GLN A 23 1.68 9.70 7.74
CA GLN A 23 1.76 11.05 8.29
C GLN A 23 0.93 12.06 7.47
N VAL A 24 0.98 11.98 6.14
CA VAL A 24 0.19 12.85 5.24
C VAL A 24 -1.31 12.60 5.43
N LEU A 25 -1.75 11.35 5.54
CA LEU A 25 -3.16 11.01 5.75
C LEU A 25 -3.67 11.53 7.10
N VAL A 26 -2.87 11.40 8.16
CA VAL A 26 -3.18 11.97 9.49
C VAL A 26 -3.29 13.50 9.41
N ALA A 27 -2.30 14.17 8.82
CA ALA A 27 -2.27 15.63 8.71
C ALA A 27 -3.49 16.19 7.95
N ASN A 28 -3.97 15.46 6.96
CA ASN A 28 -5.13 15.83 6.15
C ASN A 28 -6.47 15.29 6.68
N LYS A 29 -6.48 14.68 7.87
CA LYS A 29 -7.68 14.11 8.53
C LYS A 29 -8.43 13.11 7.63
N VAL A 30 -7.71 12.38 6.79
CA VAL A 30 -8.28 11.29 6.00
C VAL A 30 -8.61 10.14 6.95
N LYS A 31 -9.81 9.57 6.82
CA LYS A 31 -10.23 8.42 7.64
C LYS A 31 -9.60 7.15 7.10
N PHE A 32 -8.91 6.42 7.97
CA PHE A 32 -8.37 5.10 7.68
C PHE A 32 -8.20 4.30 8.98
N GLU A 33 -7.99 3.01 8.86
CA GLU A 33 -7.61 2.13 9.98
C GLU A 33 -6.19 1.60 9.78
N ILE A 34 -5.40 1.55 10.86
CA ILE A 34 -4.04 1.01 10.83
C ILE A 34 -4.00 -0.40 11.43
N HIS A 35 -3.18 -1.26 10.85
CA HIS A 35 -3.07 -2.69 11.19
C HIS A 35 -1.61 -3.12 11.16
N ASP A 36 -1.21 -4.01 12.08
CA ASP A 36 0.17 -4.51 12.14
C ASP A 36 0.50 -5.54 11.04
N LYS A 37 -0.53 -6.22 10.50
CA LYS A 37 -0.36 -7.35 9.59
C LYS A 37 -1.37 -7.31 8.44
N ALA A 38 -0.91 -7.68 7.25
CA ALA A 38 -1.73 -7.81 6.04
C ALA A 38 -3.00 -8.66 6.25
N GLY A 39 -2.90 -9.77 6.97
CA GLY A 39 -4.04 -10.64 7.27
C GLY A 39 -5.10 -9.96 8.14
N ALA A 40 -4.69 -9.13 9.10
CA ALA A 40 -5.62 -8.39 9.96
C ALA A 40 -6.37 -7.31 9.17
N ALA A 41 -5.64 -6.55 8.34
CA ALA A 41 -6.24 -5.53 7.49
C ALA A 41 -7.28 -6.12 6.52
N VAL A 42 -6.96 -7.23 5.84
CA VAL A 42 -7.90 -7.90 4.92
C VAL A 42 -9.07 -8.56 5.67
N ALA A 43 -8.86 -9.02 6.89
CA ALA A 43 -9.92 -9.58 7.73
C ALA A 43 -10.92 -8.50 8.18
N ALA A 44 -10.44 -7.33 8.58
CA ALA A 44 -11.25 -6.18 8.99
C ALA A 44 -12.00 -5.55 7.81
N ALA A 45 -11.34 -5.46 6.65
CA ALA A 45 -11.87 -4.83 5.45
C ALA A 45 -13.25 -5.31 5.01
N THR A 46 -14.17 -4.38 4.76
CA THR A 46 -15.48 -4.67 4.18
C THR A 46 -15.42 -4.85 2.66
N HIS A 47 -16.51 -5.35 2.06
CA HIS A 47 -16.55 -5.63 0.63
C HIS A 47 -16.27 -4.37 -0.22
N GLY A 48 -15.32 -4.46 -1.16
CA GLY A 48 -14.97 -3.35 -2.06
C GLY A 48 -14.04 -2.28 -1.46
N SER A 49 -13.64 -2.40 -0.19
CA SER A 49 -12.78 -1.42 0.46
C SER A 49 -11.33 -1.47 -0.07
N ALA A 50 -10.52 -0.47 0.32
CA ALA A 50 -9.12 -0.38 -0.06
C ALA A 50 -8.22 -0.86 1.07
N VAL A 51 -7.21 -1.67 0.73
CA VAL A 51 -6.16 -2.11 1.67
C VAL A 51 -4.80 -1.82 1.05
N MET A 52 -3.97 -1.04 1.74
CA MET A 52 -2.60 -0.73 1.35
C MET A 52 -1.62 -1.38 2.31
N ILE A 53 -0.72 -2.21 1.77
CA ILE A 53 0.33 -2.89 2.53
C ILE A 53 1.66 -2.29 2.08
N LEU A 54 2.22 -1.41 2.91
CA LEU A 54 3.40 -0.59 2.58
C LEU A 54 4.69 -1.23 3.08
N ALA A 55 5.80 -0.87 2.45
CA ALA A 55 7.09 -1.48 2.71
C ALA A 55 7.87 -0.70 3.78
N ASP A 56 7.91 -1.21 5.01
CA ASP A 56 8.67 -0.55 6.10
C ASP A 56 10.20 -0.73 6.01
N GLY A 57 10.68 -1.61 5.14
CA GLY A 57 12.10 -1.94 5.03
C GLY A 57 12.66 -1.80 3.62
N TYR A 58 11.97 -1.08 2.73
CA TYR A 58 12.48 -0.82 1.40
C TYR A 58 13.82 -0.04 1.46
N PRO A 59 14.82 -0.37 0.60
CA PRO A 59 14.83 -1.46 -0.38
C PRO A 59 15.38 -2.79 0.15
N ALA A 60 15.79 -2.87 1.41
CA ALA A 60 16.46 -4.04 1.99
C ALA A 60 15.52 -5.24 2.20
N LYS A 61 14.25 -5.00 2.53
CA LYS A 61 13.27 -6.02 2.89
C LYS A 61 11.98 -5.87 2.07
N PRO A 62 11.65 -6.84 1.21
CA PRO A 62 10.38 -6.87 0.49
C PRO A 62 9.20 -7.21 1.41
N THR A 63 8.03 -6.71 1.04
CA THR A 63 6.76 -6.92 1.76
C THR A 63 6.25 -8.33 1.52
N GLN A 64 6.05 -9.08 2.60
CA GLN A 64 5.53 -10.44 2.53
C GLN A 64 4.02 -10.45 2.75
N ALA A 65 3.30 -11.14 1.88
CA ALA A 65 1.88 -11.41 2.03
C ALA A 65 1.63 -12.92 1.84
N ALA A 66 0.96 -13.54 2.80
CA ALA A 66 0.60 -14.95 2.71
C ALA A 66 -0.43 -15.18 1.59
N PRO A 67 -0.47 -16.37 0.94
CA PRO A 67 -1.48 -16.69 -0.08
C PRO A 67 -2.92 -16.42 0.36
N ALA A 68 -3.23 -16.68 1.64
CA ALA A 68 -4.55 -16.43 2.22
C ALA A 68 -4.99 -14.95 2.15
N VAL A 69 -4.06 -14.00 2.20
CA VAL A 69 -4.34 -12.56 2.06
C VAL A 69 -4.96 -12.27 0.70
N PHE A 70 -4.37 -12.80 -0.37
CA PHE A 70 -4.87 -12.63 -1.73
C PHE A 70 -6.22 -13.32 -1.94
N GLU A 71 -6.38 -14.52 -1.39
CA GLU A 71 -7.63 -15.28 -1.47
C GLU A 71 -8.80 -14.56 -0.79
N GLN A 72 -8.58 -14.04 0.42
CA GLN A 72 -9.60 -13.27 1.14
C GLN A 72 -9.91 -11.95 0.45
N ALA A 73 -8.89 -11.23 -0.02
CA ALA A 73 -9.08 -9.99 -0.74
C ALA A 73 -9.90 -10.19 -2.04
N ARG A 74 -9.63 -11.28 -2.78
CA ARG A 74 -10.42 -11.65 -3.96
C ARG A 74 -11.89 -11.92 -3.61
N LYS A 75 -12.15 -12.69 -2.54
CA LYS A 75 -13.52 -13.00 -2.08
C LYS A 75 -14.31 -11.74 -1.73
N LYS A 76 -13.67 -10.76 -1.07
CA LYS A 76 -14.28 -9.49 -0.66
C LYS A 76 -14.21 -8.40 -1.73
N ARG A 77 -13.67 -8.68 -2.92
CA ARG A 77 -13.42 -7.70 -4.00
C ARG A 77 -12.65 -6.47 -3.51
N LEU A 78 -11.67 -6.67 -2.62
CA LEU A 78 -10.86 -5.58 -2.11
C LEU A 78 -9.95 -5.01 -3.20
N ARG A 79 -9.69 -3.71 -3.11
CA ARG A 79 -8.65 -3.03 -3.88
C ARG A 79 -7.35 -3.11 -3.09
N LEU A 80 -6.44 -3.99 -3.50
CA LEU A 80 -5.15 -4.17 -2.85
C LEU A 80 -4.05 -3.34 -3.53
N PHE A 81 -3.31 -2.60 -2.72
CA PHE A 81 -2.01 -2.05 -3.09
C PHE A 81 -0.95 -2.69 -2.21
N ILE A 82 0.11 -3.26 -2.82
CA ILE A 82 1.23 -3.84 -2.08
C ILE A 82 2.51 -3.20 -2.59
N GLU A 83 3.19 -2.48 -1.71
CA GLU A 83 4.47 -1.86 -2.02
C GLU A 83 5.59 -2.89 -1.89
N PHE A 84 6.48 -2.92 -2.89
CA PHE A 84 7.68 -3.76 -2.91
C PHE A 84 7.45 -5.23 -2.50
N PRO A 85 6.51 -5.96 -3.15
CA PRO A 85 6.13 -7.31 -2.73
C PRO A 85 7.26 -8.32 -2.98
N SER A 86 7.39 -9.31 -2.09
CA SER A 86 8.31 -10.44 -2.30
C SER A 86 7.77 -11.45 -3.33
N ALA A 87 6.44 -11.53 -3.45
CA ALA A 87 5.76 -12.43 -4.37
C ALA A 87 4.34 -11.92 -4.65
N LEU A 88 3.83 -12.20 -5.85
CA LEU A 88 2.43 -11.97 -6.22
C LEU A 88 1.90 -13.21 -6.97
N PRO A 89 0.63 -13.60 -6.78
CA PRO A 89 0.04 -14.72 -7.51
C PRO A 89 0.13 -14.50 -9.03
N GLY A 90 0.72 -15.47 -9.74
CA GLY A 90 0.83 -15.45 -11.20
C GLY A 90 1.85 -14.45 -11.77
N LEU A 91 2.63 -13.75 -10.94
CA LEU A 91 3.60 -12.77 -11.39
C LEU A 91 4.99 -13.04 -10.80
N LYS A 92 5.98 -13.18 -11.69
CA LYS A 92 7.39 -13.31 -11.29
C LYS A 92 7.96 -11.94 -10.95
N ILE A 93 8.32 -11.74 -9.68
CA ILE A 93 8.99 -10.52 -9.22
C ILE A 93 10.49 -10.62 -9.48
N GLY A 94 11.05 -9.61 -10.15
CA GLY A 94 12.49 -9.50 -10.42
C GLY A 94 13.26 -8.87 -9.27
N LYS A 95 14.61 -8.92 -9.34
CA LYS A 95 15.47 -8.21 -8.39
C LYS A 95 15.31 -6.69 -8.53
N PRO A 96 15.44 -5.91 -7.44
CA PRO A 96 15.51 -4.45 -7.52
C PRO A 96 16.60 -4.02 -8.49
N ARG A 97 16.31 -3.02 -9.32
CA ARG A 97 17.26 -2.44 -10.28
C ARG A 97 17.61 -1.03 -9.86
N ARG A 98 18.86 -0.62 -10.10
CA ARG A 98 19.30 0.75 -9.86
C ARG A 98 19.09 1.59 -11.11
N THR A 99 18.54 2.77 -10.91
CA THR A 99 18.43 3.85 -11.89
C THR A 99 19.78 4.58 -11.98
N ARG A 100 20.17 4.98 -13.19
CA ARG A 100 21.39 5.80 -13.41
C ARG A 100 21.10 7.30 -13.41
N LEU A 101 19.87 7.67 -13.76
CA LEU A 101 19.39 9.04 -13.84
C LEU A 101 18.06 9.10 -13.10
N GLU A 102 17.90 10.10 -12.24
CA GLU A 102 16.69 10.33 -11.46
C GLU A 102 16.29 11.79 -11.61
N ARG A 103 14.99 12.06 -11.47
CA ARG A 103 14.45 13.42 -11.43
C ARG A 103 14.01 13.67 -10.00
N ALA A 104 14.51 14.74 -9.39
CA ALA A 104 14.08 15.19 -8.08
C ALA A 104 13.16 16.41 -8.24
N VAL A 105 12.14 16.49 -7.39
CA VAL A 105 11.35 17.72 -7.20
C VAL A 105 11.92 18.40 -5.95
N VAL A 106 12.38 19.64 -6.11
CA VAL A 106 12.84 20.47 -5.00
C VAL A 106 11.68 21.38 -4.60
N ALA A 107 11.18 21.20 -3.38
CA ALA A 107 10.14 22.01 -2.79
C ALA A 107 10.67 22.84 -1.61
N SER A 108 11.92 23.29 -1.71
CA SER A 108 12.56 24.18 -0.75
C SER A 108 13.19 25.37 -1.47
N ASP A 109 13.28 26.49 -0.76
CA ASP A 109 13.91 27.71 -1.27
C ASP A 109 15.46 27.64 -1.23
N PHE A 110 16.05 26.53 -0.75
CA PHE A 110 17.50 26.40 -0.56
C PHE A 110 18.28 26.42 -1.89
N PHE A 111 17.69 25.91 -2.97
CA PHE A 111 18.31 25.85 -4.29
C PHE A 111 17.83 26.97 -5.22
N GLY A 112 17.12 27.99 -4.70
CA GLY A 112 16.53 29.11 -5.43
C GLY A 112 17.33 30.40 -5.29
#